data_AF-A0A8H7RG33-F1
#
_entry.id   AF-A0A8H7RG33-F1
#
_cell.length_a   1.000
_cell.length_b   1.000
_cell.length_c   1.000
_cell.angle_alpha   90.00
_cell.angle_beta   90.00
_cell.angle_gamma   90.00
#
_symmetry.space_group_name_H-M   'P 1'
#
loop_
_entity.id
_entity.type
_entity.pdbx_description
1 polymer ?
#
loop_
_entity_poly.entity_id
_entity_poly.type
_entity_poly.pdbx_seq_one_letter_code
_entity_poly.pdbx_strand_id
1 'polypeptide(L)'
;MASSQVAGYSVSKTTPLNISVEEAVINSKRSSSFLLHMMVMMDPQQIKSNETAKDAYKECLELKDYLSEQLWSEFDTDGISAVQTALEDLSQVLSKYEMTKEMIENEWEFVDSSCCVPTC
;
A
#
# COMPACT_ATOMS: atom_id res chain seq x y z
N MET A 1 -18.89 -20.87 10.78
CA MET A 1 -17.75 -20.18 10.15
C MET A 1 -17.26 -21.06 9.03
N ALA A 2 -17.51 -20.70 7.77
CA ALA A 2 -17.07 -21.48 6.61
C ALA A 2 -15.68 -20.99 6.17
N SER A 3 -14.70 -21.89 6.19
CA SER A 3 -13.37 -21.68 5.65
C SER A 3 -13.44 -21.85 4.14
N SER A 4 -13.14 -20.81 3.36
CA SER A 4 -12.96 -20.96 1.93
C SER A 4 -11.68 -21.77 1.69
N GLN A 5 -11.78 -22.87 0.94
CA GLN A 5 -10.65 -23.71 0.53
C GLN A 5 -10.41 -23.50 -0.95
N VAL A 6 -9.18 -23.14 -1.32
CA VAL A 6 -8.75 -23.00 -2.73
C VAL A 6 -7.55 -23.90 -2.94
N ALA A 7 -7.65 -24.83 -3.90
CA ALA A 7 -6.59 -25.78 -4.25
C ALA A 7 -5.97 -26.57 -3.06
N GLY A 8 -6.76 -26.86 -2.02
CA GLY A 8 -6.29 -27.60 -0.84
C GLY A 8 -5.58 -26.75 0.22
N TYR A 9 -5.40 -25.44 -0.01
CA TYR A 9 -4.89 -24.51 0.98
C TYR A 9 -6.05 -23.86 1.75
N SER A 10 -5.94 -23.87 3.07
CA SER A 10 -6.88 -23.15 3.94
C SER A 10 -6.52 -21.67 3.91
N VAL A 11 -7.33 -20.86 3.22
CA VAL A 11 -7.20 -19.41 3.27
C VAL A 11 -7.67 -18.98 4.65
N SER A 12 -6.73 -18.62 5.51
CA SER A 12 -7.04 -18.00 6.80
C SER A 12 -7.60 -16.63 6.49
N LYS A 13 -8.89 -16.38 6.75
CA LYS A 13 -9.51 -15.05 6.60
C LYS A 13 -8.70 -14.04 7.41
N THR A 14 -7.98 -13.17 6.74
CA THR A 14 -7.16 -12.14 7.37
C THR A 14 -7.72 -10.78 6.99
N THR A 15 -8.08 -10.02 8.03
CA THR A 15 -8.71 -8.70 7.98
C THR A 15 -10.16 -8.70 7.50
N PRO A 16 -11.13 -9.07 8.37
CA PRO A 16 -12.54 -8.87 8.07
C PRO A 16 -12.85 -7.37 8.05
N LEU A 17 -12.83 -6.78 6.85
CA LEU A 17 -13.46 -5.49 6.64
C LEU A 17 -14.98 -5.71 6.62
N ASN A 18 -15.70 -5.00 7.48
CA ASN A 18 -17.17 -5.06 7.54
C ASN A 18 -17.81 -4.20 6.43
N ILE A 19 -17.33 -4.38 5.20
CA ILE A 19 -17.74 -3.66 3.99
C ILE A 19 -17.88 -4.66 2.83
N SER A 20 -18.63 -4.28 1.81
CA SER A 20 -18.78 -5.04 0.57
C SER A 20 -17.54 -4.91 -0.34
N VAL A 21 -17.42 -5.80 -1.33
CA VAL A 21 -16.34 -5.75 -2.33
C VAL A 21 -16.40 -4.46 -3.15
N GLU A 22 -17.60 -4.02 -3.54
CA GLU A 22 -17.80 -2.76 -4.26
C GLU A 22 -17.36 -1.55 -3.42
N GLU A 23 -17.73 -1.51 -2.13
CA GLU A 23 -17.25 -0.47 -1.22
C GLU A 23 -15.73 -0.52 -1.04
N ALA A 24 -15.13 -1.71 -0.95
CA ALA A 24 -13.68 -1.85 -0.87
C ALA A 24 -12.96 -1.34 -2.13
N VAL A 25 -13.54 -1.54 -3.32
CA VAL A 25 -13.02 -0.99 -4.59
C VAL A 25 -13.17 0.54 -4.66
N ILE A 26 -14.25 1.10 -4.13
CA ILE A 26 -14.42 2.56 -4.06
C ILE A 26 -13.43 3.16 -3.07
N ASN A 27 -13.28 2.53 -1.90
CA ASN A 27 -12.37 2.97 -0.85
C ASN A 27 -10.91 2.84 -1.31
N SER A 28 -10.53 1.78 -2.02
CA SER A 28 -9.17 1.63 -2.53
C SER A 28 -8.77 2.76 -3.46
N LYS A 29 -9.66 3.16 -4.39
CA LYS A 29 -9.44 4.31 -5.28
C LYS A 29 -9.30 5.63 -4.52
N ARG A 30 -10.14 5.83 -3.51
CA ARG A 30 -10.11 7.04 -2.67
C ARG A 30 -8.82 7.11 -1.87
N SER A 31 -8.46 6.03 -1.18
CA SER A 31 -7.34 5.99 -0.25
C SER A 31 -6.00 5.96 -1.00
N SER A 32 -5.92 5.28 -2.14
CA SER A 32 -4.75 5.34 -3.03
C SER A 32 -4.53 6.74 -3.61
N SER A 33 -5.59 7.41 -4.08
CA SER A 33 -5.51 8.78 -4.58
C SER A 33 -5.12 9.77 -3.48
N PHE A 34 -5.69 9.61 -2.28
CA PHE A 34 -5.36 10.44 -1.13
C PHE A 34 -3.88 10.30 -0.74
N LEU A 35 -3.39 9.07 -0.60
CA LEU A 35 -2.00 8.80 -0.27
C LEU A 35 -1.05 9.34 -1.36
N LEU A 36 -1.39 9.15 -2.63
CA LEU A 36 -0.60 9.69 -3.74
C LEU A 36 -0.55 11.23 -3.71
N HIS A 37 -1.68 11.90 -3.48
CA HIS A 37 -1.71 13.35 -3.36
C HIS A 37 -0.90 13.84 -2.16
N MET A 38 -0.98 13.15 -1.01
CA MET A 38 -0.14 13.48 0.13
C MET A 38 1.35 13.40 -0.22
N MET A 39 1.78 12.33 -0.89
CA MET A 39 3.17 12.17 -1.32
C MET A 39 3.63 13.26 -2.29
N VAL A 40 2.74 13.77 -3.15
CA VAL A 40 3.07 14.83 -4.12
C VAL A 40 3.12 16.22 -3.45
N MET A 41 2.25 16.47 -2.47
CA MET A 41 2.15 17.78 -1.81
C MET A 41 3.12 17.95 -0.65
N MET A 42 3.67 16.88 -0.13
CA MET A 42 4.60 16.91 0.99
C MET A 42 6.04 16.75 0.55
N ASP A 43 6.95 17.36 1.30
CA ASP A 43 8.36 17.03 1.21
C ASP A 43 8.57 15.56 1.58
N PRO A 44 9.31 14.77 0.78
CA PRO A 44 9.62 13.38 1.08
C PRO A 44 10.07 13.16 2.53
N GLN A 45 10.93 14.02 3.07
CA GLN A 45 11.45 13.87 4.44
C GLN A 45 10.35 13.91 5.51
N GLN A 46 9.23 14.57 5.24
CA GLN A 46 8.09 14.68 6.17
C GLN A 46 7.19 13.44 6.15
N ILE A 47 7.25 12.62 5.09
CA ILE A 47 6.40 11.42 4.93
C ILE A 47 6.64 10.43 6.07
N LYS A 48 7.88 10.29 6.55
CA LYS A 48 8.25 9.36 7.63
C LYS A 48 7.64 9.72 8.99
N SER A 49 7.45 11.02 9.26
CA SER A 49 6.91 11.52 10.52
C SER A 49 5.42 11.83 10.46
N ASN A 50 4.80 11.74 9.29
CA ASN A 50 3.41 12.11 9.14
C ASN A 50 2.48 10.93 9.44
N GLU A 51 1.76 11.03 10.57
CA GLU A 51 0.83 10.00 11.01
C GLU A 51 -0.34 9.82 10.04
N THR A 52 -0.85 10.89 9.42
CA THR A 52 -1.90 10.79 8.40
C THR A 52 -1.45 10.01 7.16
N ALA A 53 -0.19 10.17 6.74
CA ALA A 53 0.37 9.42 5.63
C ALA A 53 0.53 7.93 5.99
N LYS A 54 0.92 7.62 7.24
CA LYS A 54 1.02 6.25 7.75
C LYS A 54 -0.34 5.59 7.87
N ASP A 55 -1.35 6.31 8.36
CA ASP A 55 -2.71 5.82 8.48
C ASP A 55 -3.29 5.51 7.09
N ALA A 56 -3.11 6.42 6.12
CA ALA A 56 -3.53 6.19 4.74
C ALA A 56 -2.80 5.02 4.08
N TYR A 57 -1.49 4.86 4.33
CA TYR A 57 -0.71 3.70 3.88
C TYR A 57 -1.24 2.39 4.49
N LYS A 58 -1.55 2.39 5.79
CA LYS A 58 -2.11 1.22 6.48
C LYS A 58 -3.49 0.86 5.94
N GLU A 59 -4.35 1.85 5.70
CA GLU A 59 -5.66 1.64 5.09
C GLU A 59 -5.54 1.02 3.69
N CYS A 60 -4.58 1.50 2.88
CA CYS A 60 -4.29 0.92 1.57
C CYS A 60 -3.81 -0.55 1.67
N LEU A 61 -3.02 -0.89 2.69
CA LEU A 61 -2.60 -2.27 2.95
C LEU A 61 -3.80 -3.16 3.33
N GLU A 62 -4.63 -2.72 4.25
CA GLU A 62 -5.82 -3.48 4.68
C GLU A 62 -6.79 -3.72 3.51
N LEU A 63 -6.98 -2.72 2.64
CA LEU A 63 -7.80 -2.85 1.43
C LEU A 63 -7.17 -3.79 0.41
N LYS A 64 -5.85 -3.76 0.24
CA LYS A 64 -5.12 -4.67 -0.66
C LYS A 64 -5.27 -6.12 -0.20
N ASP A 65 -5.09 -6.39 1.08
CA ASP A 65 -5.21 -7.75 1.64
C ASP A 65 -6.63 -8.27 1.46
N TYR A 66 -7.64 -7.47 1.82
CA TYR A 66 -9.04 -7.83 1.65
C TYR A 66 -9.39 -8.10 0.18
N LEU A 67 -9.06 -7.20 -0.73
CA LEU A 67 -9.37 -7.34 -2.16
C LEU A 67 -8.64 -8.55 -2.78
N SER A 68 -7.43 -8.85 -2.31
CA SER A 68 -6.70 -10.05 -2.73
C SER A 68 -7.41 -11.33 -2.30
N GLU A 69 -8.01 -11.37 -1.11
CA GLU A 69 -8.84 -12.50 -0.67
C GLU A 69 -10.13 -12.62 -1.47
N GLN A 70 -10.76 -11.49 -1.81
CA GLN A 70 -11.99 -11.47 -2.60
C GLN A 70 -11.76 -11.97 -4.03
N LEU A 71 -10.58 -11.73 -4.62
CA LEU A 71 -10.20 -12.28 -5.93
C LEU A 71 -10.33 -13.81 -6.01
N TRP A 72 -10.15 -14.50 -4.88
CA TRP A 72 -10.29 -15.96 -4.78
C TRP A 72 -11.72 -16.42 -4.47
N SER A 73 -12.60 -15.50 -4.10
CA SER A 73 -13.97 -15.77 -3.65
C SER A 73 -15.05 -15.23 -4.60
N GLU A 74 -14.71 -14.25 -5.43
CA GLU A 74 -15.54 -13.66 -6.48
C GLU A 74 -15.59 -14.57 -7.71
N PHE A 75 -16.79 -14.78 -8.25
CA PHE A 75 -17.02 -15.63 -9.43
C PHE A 75 -17.47 -14.83 -10.66
N ASP A 76 -17.70 -13.52 -10.50
CA ASP A 76 -18.15 -12.64 -11.59
C ASP A 76 -16.96 -11.98 -12.31
N THR A 77 -16.91 -12.08 -13.63
CA THR A 77 -15.81 -11.59 -14.47
C THR A 77 -15.65 -10.07 -14.43
N ASP A 78 -16.76 -9.34 -14.31
CA ASP A 78 -16.73 -7.87 -14.23
C ASP A 78 -16.26 -7.41 -12.84
N GLY A 79 -16.70 -8.11 -11.79
CA GLY A 79 -16.21 -7.92 -10.42
C GLY A 79 -14.71 -8.21 -10.30
N ILE A 80 -14.24 -9.32 -10.88
CA ILE A 80 -12.82 -9.69 -10.91
C ILE A 80 -11.98 -8.59 -11.57
N SER A 81 -12.42 -8.07 -12.71
CA SER A 81 -11.69 -7.01 -13.43
C SER A 81 -11.58 -5.72 -12.60
N ALA A 82 -12.66 -5.35 -11.90
CA ALA A 82 -12.67 -4.18 -11.01
C ALA A 82 -11.73 -4.36 -9.80
N VAL A 83 -11.74 -5.55 -9.19
CA VAL A 83 -10.86 -5.91 -8.07
C VAL A 83 -9.40 -5.92 -8.50
N GLN A 84 -9.09 -6.49 -9.67
CA GLN A 84 -7.73 -6.49 -10.23
C GLN A 84 -7.21 -5.06 -10.47
N THR A 85 -8.01 -4.21 -11.10
CA THR A 85 -7.65 -2.81 -11.33
C THR A 85 -7.37 -2.08 -10.00
N ALA A 86 -8.24 -2.29 -8.99
CA ALA A 86 -8.05 -1.71 -7.67
C ALA A 86 -6.76 -2.19 -6.98
N LEU A 87 -6.40 -3.46 -7.13
CA LEU A 87 -5.17 -4.03 -6.58
C LEU A 87 -3.91 -3.52 -7.29
N GLU A 88 -3.98 -3.30 -8.60
CA GLU A 88 -2.90 -2.68 -9.38
C GLU A 88 -2.65 -1.25 -8.89
N ASP A 89 -3.71 -0.44 -8.75
CA ASP A 89 -3.63 0.93 -8.25
C ASP A 89 -3.04 0.99 -6.83
N LEU A 90 -3.54 0.14 -5.92
CA LEU A 90 -3.02 0.04 -4.55
C LEU A 90 -1.55 -0.37 -4.55
N SER A 91 -1.17 -1.38 -5.34
CA SER A 91 0.21 -1.87 -5.40
C SER A 91 1.16 -0.79 -5.92
N GLN A 92 0.74 -0.01 -6.92
CA GLN A 92 1.54 1.08 -7.45
C GLN A 92 1.79 2.18 -6.40
N VAL A 93 0.75 2.61 -5.68
CA VAL A 93 0.88 3.67 -4.67
C VAL A 93 1.68 3.18 -3.45
N LEU A 94 1.42 1.96 -2.96
CA LEU A 94 2.18 1.36 -1.86
C LEU A 94 3.67 1.25 -2.20
N SER A 95 4.00 0.76 -3.40
CA SER A 95 5.40 0.64 -3.86
C SER A 95 6.08 2.01 -3.94
N LYS A 96 5.37 3.04 -4.42
CA LYS A 96 5.91 4.41 -4.45
C LYS A 96 6.18 4.95 -3.05
N TYR A 97 5.27 4.71 -2.11
CA TYR A 97 5.44 5.13 -0.72
C TYR A 97 6.66 4.46 -0.08
N GLU A 98 6.80 3.15 -0.27
CA GLU A 98 7.95 2.37 0.22
C GLU A 98 9.26 2.82 -0.40
N MET A 99 9.31 3.02 -1.72
CA MET A 99 10.50 3.53 -2.42
C MET A 99 10.90 4.92 -1.92
N THR A 100 9.92 5.80 -1.69
CA THR A 100 10.18 7.14 -1.17
C THR A 100 10.74 7.07 0.25
N LYS A 101 10.17 6.21 1.09
CA LYS A 101 10.65 5.96 2.45
C LYS A 101 12.07 5.39 2.44
N GLU A 102 12.36 4.41 1.59
CA GLU A 102 13.68 3.81 1.44
C GLU A 102 14.72 4.82 0.96
N MET A 103 14.37 5.67 -0.02
CA MET A 103 15.25 6.74 -0.51
C MET A 103 15.67 7.67 0.62
N ILE A 104 14.74 8.09 1.48
CA ILE A 104 15.03 8.96 2.63
C ILE A 104 15.88 8.23 3.69
N GLU A 105 15.64 6.94 3.90
CA GLU A 105 16.39 6.13 4.86
C GLU A 105 17.83 5.87 4.39
N ASN A 106 18.05 5.69 3.08
CA ASN A 106 19.37 5.49 2.48
C ASN A 106 20.13 6.81 2.22
N GLU A 107 19.45 7.96 2.15
CA GLU A 107 20.10 9.27 2.12
C GLU A 107 20.88 9.60 3.41
N TRP A 108 20.63 8.87 4.51
CA TRP A 108 21.47 8.92 5.73
C TRP A 108 22.85 8.26 5.59
N GLU A 109 23.12 7.52 4.51
CA GLU A 109 24.47 6.97 4.25
C GLU A 109 25.37 7.94 3.46
N PHE A 110 24.85 9.09 3.01
CA PHE A 110 25.64 10.15 2.38
C PHE A 110 26.02 11.26 3.38
N VAL A 111 26.42 10.89 4.60
CA VAL A 111 27.10 11.83 5.50
C VAL A 111 28.56 11.96 5.05
N ASP A 112 28.83 13.01 4.29
CA ASP A 112 30.12 13.66 4.05
C ASP A 112 31.37 12.79 4.28
N SER A 113 31.77 12.04 3.25
CA SER A 113 33.22 11.85 3.02
C SER A 113 33.82 13.14 2.44
N SER A 114 33.56 14.27 3.08
CA SER A 114 34.33 15.50 2.86
C SER A 114 35.69 15.26 3.47
N CYS A 115 36.58 14.76 2.61
CA CYS A 115 38.03 14.77 2.68
C CYS A 115 38.60 15.50 3.91
N CYS A 116 38.82 14.77 5.00
CA CYS A 116 39.88 15.08 5.94
C CYS A 116 41.22 14.92 5.21
N VAL A 117 41.66 15.95 4.48
CA VAL A 117 43.08 16.14 4.17
C VAL A 117 43.65 17.13 5.19
N PRO A 118 44.43 16.67 6.17
CA PRO A 118 45.36 17.52 6.87
C PRO A 118 46.67 17.55 6.06
N THR A 119 46.85 18.60 5.25
CA THR A 119 48.15 19.02 4.69
C THR A 119 47.92 20.44 4.14
N CYS A 120 48.54 21.51 4.62
CA CYS A 120 49.82 21.71 5.29
C CYS A 120 49.75 22.81 6.35
#